data_AF-A0A972HJ06-F1
#
_entry.id   AF-A0A972HJ06-F1
#
_cell.length_a   1.000
_cell.length_b   1.000
_cell.length_c   1.000
_cell.angle_alpha   90.00
_cell.angle_beta   90.00
_cell.angle_gamma   90.00
#
_symmetry.space_group_name_H-M   'P 1'
#
loop_
_entity.id
_entity.type
_entity.pdbx_description
1 polymer ?
#
loop_
_entity_poly.entity_id
_entity_poly.type
_entity_poly.pdbx_seq_one_letter_code
_entity_poly.pdbx_strand_id
1 'polypeptide(L)'
;MVWNRFRVTEWQMVSPIVGILMGLMGMVWLSCQKPGSQEPRLDPHPPEIRIVYPPDGATLTDTDTIRVEASDDEEIERVEIFIDGEKVAEQSHPPFQYTWYVGYWADDQTHTIQATAYDPDGNQASSDPIRVTIPASAALQPRIFAPQNDALFKNPTEILLRWSSLPDAIQYEVQVDRTDAFANPQEFTTNTYEFSFTNIQEGLFYWRVRGKNSLGRQSQWSAVYRFEIRFVVTARFSDIEQKVFARSCALSNCHTGDFPAQGLDLTPGQAYQNLVNVPSFEVPSWMLVEPNRSDRSYLITKLAGGDSLKGGLMPLNGAPLRQEVIDSIRAWIDRGALDN
;
A
#
# COMPACT_ATOMS: atom_id res chain seq x y z
N MET A 1 -26.48 -26.82 34.20
CA MET A 1 -27.23 -27.59 35.23
C MET A 1 -27.18 -29.08 34.87
N VAL A 2 -27.30 -29.97 35.88
CA VAL A 2 -27.75 -31.38 35.81
C VAL A 2 -27.29 -32.19 34.57
N TRP A 3 -26.19 -32.95 34.60
CA TRP A 3 -26.05 -34.30 35.18
C TRP A 3 -27.02 -35.37 34.65
N ASN A 4 -26.50 -36.49 34.15
CA ASN A 4 -26.81 -37.78 34.78
C ASN A 4 -25.69 -38.83 34.60
N ARG A 5 -25.64 -39.81 35.50
CA ARG A 5 -24.81 -41.04 35.43
C ARG A 5 -25.74 -42.25 35.37
N PHE A 6 -25.22 -43.45 35.06
CA PHE A 6 -25.43 -44.61 35.95
C PHE A 6 -24.30 -45.66 35.80
N ARG A 7 -24.09 -46.43 36.88
CA ARG A 7 -23.33 -47.70 36.97
C ARG A 7 -24.36 -48.84 37.19
N VAL A 8 -24.09 -50.15 37.33
CA VAL A 8 -22.85 -50.94 37.56
C VAL A 8 -22.85 -52.16 36.57
N THR A 9 -22.39 -53.40 36.77
CA THR A 9 -21.91 -54.21 37.92
C THR A 9 -20.94 -55.31 37.44
N GLU A 10 -20.01 -55.73 38.29
CA GLU A 10 -19.21 -56.96 38.14
C GLU A 10 -19.94 -58.18 38.75
N TRP A 11 -19.55 -59.41 38.37
CA TRP A 11 -19.61 -60.62 39.23
C TRP A 11 -18.53 -61.63 38.81
N GLN A 12 -18.21 -62.60 39.69
CA GLN A 12 -16.92 -63.29 39.74
C GLN A 12 -16.92 -64.74 39.21
N MET A 13 -15.71 -65.29 39.00
CA MET A 13 -15.45 -66.69 38.67
C MET A 13 -15.67 -67.66 39.86
N VAL A 14 -16.04 -68.91 39.56
CA VAL A 14 -15.75 -70.11 40.37
C VAL A 14 -15.48 -71.31 39.47
N SER A 15 -14.66 -72.26 39.96
CA SER A 15 -14.22 -73.48 39.26
C SER A 15 -14.62 -74.73 40.08
N PRO A 16 -14.73 -75.91 39.44
CA PRO A 16 -14.11 -77.08 40.06
C PRO A 16 -13.37 -78.03 39.10
N ILE A 17 -12.69 -79.02 39.70
CA ILE A 17 -11.66 -79.91 39.14
C ILE A 17 -12.19 -81.33 38.88
N VAL A 18 -11.79 -81.99 37.76
CA VAL A 18 -11.44 -83.43 37.64
C VAL A 18 -10.42 -83.59 36.48
N GLY A 19 -9.53 -84.60 36.52
CA GLY A 19 -8.54 -84.90 35.45
C GLY A 19 -8.53 -86.39 35.02
N ILE A 20 -7.36 -86.90 34.55
CA ILE A 20 -7.10 -88.26 33.98
C ILE A 20 -7.43 -88.31 32.46
N LEU A 21 -6.61 -88.79 31.49
CA LEU A 21 -5.54 -89.83 31.44
C LEU A 21 -4.38 -89.47 30.45
N MET A 22 -3.26 -90.21 30.56
CA MET A 22 -2.05 -90.37 29.70
C MET A 22 -2.13 -90.13 28.16
N GLY A 23 -1.01 -89.65 27.56
CA GLY A 23 -0.72 -89.74 26.12
C GLY A 23 0.69 -89.23 25.72
N LEU A 24 1.48 -90.04 24.97
CA LEU A 24 2.93 -89.88 24.72
C LEU A 24 3.42 -88.57 24.07
N MET A 25 4.69 -88.25 24.37
CA MET A 25 5.58 -87.30 23.68
C MET A 25 5.48 -87.31 22.14
N GLY A 26 5.41 -86.10 21.56
CA GLY A 26 5.58 -85.85 20.13
C GLY A 26 5.99 -84.41 19.85
N MET A 27 7.25 -84.04 20.17
CA MET A 27 7.79 -82.71 19.85
C MET A 27 8.10 -82.57 18.35
N VAL A 28 7.06 -82.44 17.54
CA VAL A 28 7.19 -81.90 16.18
C VAL A 28 7.45 -80.40 16.33
N TRP A 29 8.69 -79.98 16.10
CA TRP A 29 9.02 -78.56 15.96
C TRP A 29 8.45 -78.05 14.63
N LEU A 30 7.16 -77.71 14.66
CA LEU A 30 6.52 -76.81 13.69
C LEU A 30 7.13 -75.42 13.86
N SER A 31 8.35 -75.25 13.36
CA SER A 31 8.94 -73.94 13.19
C SER A 31 8.11 -73.22 12.15
N CYS A 32 7.32 -72.25 12.60
CA CYS A 32 6.70 -71.26 11.71
C CYS A 32 7.83 -70.44 11.09
N GLN A 33 8.38 -70.96 9.98
CA GLN A 33 9.32 -70.25 9.15
C GLN A 33 8.57 -69.03 8.60
N LYS A 34 8.79 -67.88 9.25
CA LYS A 34 8.25 -66.59 8.83
C LYS A 34 8.49 -66.48 7.32
N PRO A 35 7.49 -66.12 6.49
CA PRO A 35 7.78 -65.71 5.13
C PRO A 35 8.81 -64.58 5.23
N GLY A 36 9.91 -64.70 4.49
CA GLY A 36 11.08 -63.88 4.71
C GLY A 36 10.75 -62.41 4.58
N SER A 37 10.70 -61.71 5.72
CA SER A 37 10.83 -60.25 5.72
C SER A 37 12.23 -59.96 5.23
N GLN A 38 12.37 -59.71 3.93
CA GLN A 38 13.48 -58.93 3.43
C GLN A 38 13.44 -57.62 4.22
N GLU A 39 14.49 -57.36 4.99
CA GLU A 39 14.70 -56.03 5.55
C GLU A 39 14.77 -55.06 4.36
N PRO A 40 14.17 -53.86 4.44
CA PRO A 40 14.20 -52.92 3.32
C PRO A 40 15.67 -52.65 2.98
N ARG A 41 16.05 -53.02 1.75
CA ARG A 41 17.39 -52.78 1.25
C ARG A 41 17.44 -51.32 0.85
N LEU A 42 17.99 -50.50 1.74
CA LEU A 42 18.33 -49.12 1.45
C LEU A 42 19.33 -49.08 0.28
N ASP A 43 19.20 -48.11 -0.61
CA ASP A 43 20.24 -47.77 -1.57
C ASP A 43 21.46 -47.13 -0.85
N PRO A 44 22.70 -47.62 -1.05
CA PRO A 44 23.91 -46.96 -0.57
C PRO A 44 24.50 -45.91 -1.53
N HIS A 45 23.92 -45.68 -2.71
CA HIS A 45 24.41 -44.72 -3.70
C HIS A 45 23.80 -43.32 -3.45
N PRO A 46 24.62 -42.24 -3.48
CA PRO A 46 24.10 -40.88 -3.45
C PRO A 46 23.80 -40.35 -4.87
N PRO A 47 22.76 -39.52 -5.05
CA PRO A 47 22.45 -38.88 -6.33
C PRO A 47 23.63 -38.12 -6.98
N GLU A 48 23.67 -38.09 -8.31
CA GLU A 48 24.45 -37.09 -9.05
C GLU A 48 23.63 -35.79 -9.20
N ILE A 49 24.28 -34.63 -9.02
CA ILE A 49 23.64 -33.31 -9.20
C ILE A 49 24.60 -32.26 -9.76
N ARG A 50 24.12 -31.42 -10.70
CA ARG A 50 24.83 -30.25 -11.21
C ARG A 50 23.88 -29.09 -11.54
N ILE A 51 24.35 -27.86 -11.33
CA ILE A 51 23.75 -26.67 -11.95
C ILE A 51 24.27 -26.59 -13.38
N VAL A 52 23.37 -26.54 -14.37
CA VAL A 52 23.74 -26.41 -15.80
C VAL A 52 23.55 -25.00 -16.33
N TYR A 53 22.83 -24.15 -15.62
CA TYR A 53 22.69 -22.73 -15.91
C TYR A 53 22.27 -21.96 -14.65
N PRO A 54 22.77 -20.74 -14.39
CA PRO A 54 23.76 -19.98 -15.17
C PRO A 54 25.17 -20.60 -15.10
N PRO A 55 26.10 -20.22 -16.01
CA PRO A 55 27.50 -20.63 -15.93
C PRO A 55 28.26 -19.83 -14.84
N ASP A 56 29.34 -20.40 -14.31
CA ASP A 56 30.20 -19.73 -13.33
C ASP A 56 30.85 -18.46 -13.92
N GLY A 57 30.87 -17.39 -13.12
CA GLY A 57 31.33 -16.06 -13.54
C GLY A 57 30.32 -15.25 -14.37
N ALA A 58 29.08 -15.70 -14.55
CA ALA A 58 28.06 -14.93 -15.26
C ALA A 58 27.73 -13.59 -14.57
N THR A 59 27.24 -12.63 -15.36
CA THR A 59 26.64 -11.39 -14.83
C THR A 59 25.17 -11.36 -15.25
N LEU A 60 24.25 -11.22 -14.31
CA LEU A 60 22.80 -11.28 -14.56
C LEU A 60 22.16 -9.90 -14.34
N THR A 61 21.59 -9.31 -15.39
CA THR A 61 20.93 -7.99 -15.35
C THR A 61 19.41 -8.06 -15.22
N ASP A 62 18.82 -9.21 -15.51
CA ASP A 62 17.39 -9.42 -15.69
C ASP A 62 16.96 -10.76 -15.10
N THR A 63 15.66 -10.96 -14.90
CA THR A 63 15.10 -12.23 -14.41
C THR A 63 15.54 -13.39 -15.31
N ASP A 64 16.10 -14.44 -14.71
CA ASP A 64 16.59 -15.63 -15.43
C ASP A 64 16.10 -16.92 -14.75
N THR A 65 16.45 -18.09 -15.27
CA THR A 65 16.04 -19.39 -14.72
C THR A 65 17.25 -20.24 -14.36
N ILE A 66 17.48 -20.46 -13.06
CA ILE A 66 18.44 -21.47 -12.58
C ILE A 66 17.94 -22.84 -13.03
N ARG A 67 18.81 -23.65 -13.63
CA ARG A 67 18.50 -25.01 -14.11
C ARG A 67 19.44 -26.02 -13.48
N VAL A 68 18.86 -27.07 -12.91
CA VAL A 68 19.57 -28.15 -12.24
C VAL A 68 19.27 -29.46 -12.95
N GLU A 69 20.29 -30.27 -13.14
CA GLU A 69 20.16 -31.67 -13.54
C GLU A 69 20.54 -32.52 -12.32
N ALA A 70 19.66 -33.44 -11.94
CA ALA A 70 19.90 -34.44 -10.90
C ALA A 70 19.41 -35.80 -11.37
N SER A 71 20.11 -36.87 -10.98
CA SER A 71 19.84 -38.25 -11.39
C SER A 71 20.39 -39.23 -10.35
N ASP A 72 19.74 -40.38 -10.24
CA ASP A 72 19.98 -41.42 -9.25
C ASP A 72 19.72 -42.80 -9.89
N ASP A 73 20.16 -43.92 -9.30
CA ASP A 73 19.84 -45.27 -9.83
C ASP A 73 18.51 -45.88 -9.33
N GLU A 74 17.85 -45.31 -8.31
CA GLU A 74 16.45 -45.61 -7.98
C GLU A 74 15.51 -44.39 -8.16
N GLU A 75 15.55 -43.35 -7.31
CA GLU A 75 14.65 -42.17 -7.40
C GLU A 75 15.20 -40.91 -6.70
N ILE A 76 14.90 -39.71 -7.24
CA ILE A 76 15.13 -38.42 -6.57
C ILE A 76 13.88 -38.05 -5.75
N GLU A 77 13.97 -38.01 -4.42
CA GLU A 77 12.88 -37.53 -3.56
C GLU A 77 12.67 -36.01 -3.73
N ARG A 78 13.76 -35.23 -3.69
CA ARG A 78 13.72 -33.78 -3.91
C ARG A 78 15.08 -33.16 -4.25
N VAL A 79 15.02 -32.03 -4.96
CA VAL A 79 16.11 -31.08 -5.15
C VAL A 79 15.77 -29.78 -4.41
N GLU A 80 16.70 -29.32 -3.58
CA GLU A 80 16.67 -28.01 -2.92
C GLU A 80 17.67 -27.07 -3.60
N ILE A 81 17.25 -25.84 -3.91
CA ILE A 81 18.10 -24.82 -4.57
C ILE A 81 18.34 -23.66 -3.60
N PHE A 82 19.59 -23.23 -3.51
CA PHE A 82 20.08 -22.23 -2.56
C PHE A 82 20.77 -21.07 -3.26
N ILE A 83 20.62 -19.87 -2.72
CA ILE A 83 21.35 -18.66 -3.13
C ILE A 83 21.90 -18.00 -1.87
N ASP A 84 23.22 -17.84 -1.80
CA ASP A 84 23.95 -17.37 -0.61
C ASP A 84 23.67 -18.18 0.67
N GLY A 85 23.26 -19.44 0.51
CA GLY A 85 22.85 -20.35 1.59
C GLY A 85 21.37 -20.25 1.99
N GLU A 86 20.61 -19.30 1.47
CA GLU A 86 19.15 -19.23 1.63
C GLU A 86 18.47 -20.19 0.64
N LYS A 87 17.58 -21.08 1.13
CA LYS A 87 16.78 -21.94 0.25
C LYS A 87 15.73 -21.13 -0.49
N VAL A 88 15.84 -21.09 -1.82
CA VAL A 88 14.92 -20.36 -2.71
C VAL A 88 13.89 -21.26 -3.39
N ALA A 89 14.17 -22.57 -3.50
CA ALA A 89 13.24 -23.54 -4.07
C ALA A 89 13.43 -24.96 -3.49
N GLU A 90 12.37 -25.75 -3.58
CA GLU A 90 12.33 -27.18 -3.25
C GLU A 90 11.39 -27.87 -4.25
N GLN A 91 11.84 -28.93 -4.91
CA GLN A 91 11.16 -29.56 -6.04
C GLN A 91 11.36 -31.08 -6.04
N SER A 92 10.27 -31.86 -6.00
CA SER A 92 10.29 -33.33 -5.98
C SER A 92 10.24 -33.99 -7.36
N HIS A 93 10.13 -33.22 -8.44
CA HIS A 93 9.96 -33.76 -9.80
C HIS A 93 10.72 -32.89 -10.82
N PRO A 94 11.36 -33.49 -11.84
CA PRO A 94 11.99 -32.74 -12.92
C PRO A 94 10.95 -32.13 -13.89
N PRO A 95 11.31 -31.06 -14.64
CA PRO A 95 12.64 -30.43 -14.70
C PRO A 95 12.89 -29.50 -13.51
N PHE A 96 14.03 -29.67 -12.85
CA PHE A 96 14.41 -28.86 -11.68
C PHE A 96 14.85 -27.46 -12.12
N GLN A 97 13.99 -26.47 -11.92
CA GLN A 97 14.16 -25.10 -12.42
C GLN A 97 13.55 -24.06 -11.48
N TYR A 98 14.30 -22.98 -11.20
CA TYR A 98 13.82 -21.85 -10.40
C TYR A 98 13.94 -20.53 -11.18
N THR A 99 12.83 -19.80 -11.30
CA THR A 99 12.83 -18.44 -11.87
C THR A 99 13.37 -17.46 -10.84
N TRP A 100 14.56 -16.93 -11.08
CA TRP A 100 15.25 -16.05 -10.16
C TRP A 100 15.09 -14.58 -10.57
N TYR A 101 14.35 -13.84 -9.75
CA TYR A 101 14.14 -12.41 -9.90
C TYR A 101 15.32 -11.62 -9.32
N VAL A 102 16.46 -11.65 -10.03
CA VAL A 102 17.77 -11.11 -9.60
C VAL A 102 17.73 -9.68 -9.05
N GLY A 103 16.78 -8.85 -9.47
CA GLY A 103 16.62 -7.48 -8.97
C GLY A 103 16.17 -7.34 -7.49
N TYR A 104 15.94 -8.45 -6.78
CA TYR A 104 15.84 -8.52 -5.30
C TYR A 104 17.17 -8.86 -4.60
N TRP A 105 18.23 -9.12 -5.37
CA TRP A 105 19.60 -9.38 -4.91
C TRP A 105 20.60 -8.29 -5.38
N ALA A 106 20.21 -7.42 -6.32
CA ALA A 106 21.07 -6.44 -6.98
C ALA A 106 21.76 -5.43 -6.03
N ASP A 107 23.05 -5.61 -5.82
CA ASP A 107 23.87 -4.86 -4.85
C ASP A 107 25.35 -4.64 -5.29
N ASP A 108 25.68 -4.92 -6.56
CA ASP A 108 27.05 -4.94 -7.13
C ASP A 108 27.99 -6.03 -6.57
N GLN A 109 27.46 -7.07 -5.90
CA GLN A 109 28.26 -8.18 -5.37
C GLN A 109 28.14 -9.49 -6.18
N THR A 110 28.86 -10.51 -5.73
CA THR A 110 28.87 -11.86 -6.29
C THR A 110 28.10 -12.81 -5.38
N HIS A 111 27.00 -13.37 -5.89
CA HIS A 111 26.16 -14.34 -5.20
C HIS A 111 26.59 -15.76 -5.55
N THR A 112 26.36 -16.70 -4.63
CA THR A 112 26.69 -18.12 -4.82
C THR A 112 25.43 -18.97 -4.89
N ILE A 113 25.25 -19.67 -6.00
CA ILE A 113 24.18 -20.65 -6.22
C ILE A 113 24.72 -22.04 -5.89
N GLN A 114 23.95 -22.83 -5.16
CA GLN A 114 24.21 -24.26 -4.95
C GLN A 114 22.87 -25.03 -4.98
N ALA A 115 22.90 -26.31 -5.33
CA ALA A 115 21.73 -27.19 -5.21
C ALA A 115 22.10 -28.50 -4.50
N THR A 116 21.14 -29.12 -3.81
CA THR A 116 21.31 -30.41 -3.13
C THR A 116 20.18 -31.35 -3.52
N ALA A 117 20.52 -32.57 -3.95
CA ALA A 117 19.58 -33.66 -4.20
C ALA A 117 19.52 -34.60 -2.98
N TYR A 118 18.35 -35.21 -2.79
CA TYR A 118 18.06 -36.22 -1.78
C TYR A 118 17.30 -37.38 -2.44
N ASP A 119 17.60 -38.61 -2.04
CA ASP A 119 16.84 -39.81 -2.38
C ASP A 119 15.86 -40.22 -1.23
N PRO A 120 14.96 -41.21 -1.43
CA PRO A 120 14.04 -41.67 -0.40
C PRO A 120 14.66 -42.46 0.78
N ASP A 121 15.88 -43.00 0.64
CA ASP A 121 16.56 -43.81 1.67
C ASP A 121 17.47 -42.98 2.58
N GLY A 122 17.77 -41.74 2.18
CA GLY A 122 18.43 -40.72 2.98
C GLY A 122 19.85 -40.35 2.54
N ASN A 123 20.34 -40.80 1.38
CA ASN A 123 21.58 -40.23 0.84
C ASN A 123 21.31 -38.88 0.18
N GLN A 124 22.39 -38.10 0.01
CA GLN A 124 22.31 -36.76 -0.54
C GLN A 124 23.64 -36.32 -1.15
N ALA A 125 23.55 -35.47 -2.17
CA ALA A 125 24.70 -34.83 -2.79
C ALA A 125 24.42 -33.36 -3.07
N SER A 126 25.47 -32.53 -3.05
CA SER A 126 25.38 -31.11 -3.40
C SER A 126 26.25 -30.79 -4.61
N SER A 127 25.78 -29.87 -5.46
CA SER A 127 26.52 -29.41 -6.63
C SER A 127 27.79 -28.65 -6.25
N ASP A 128 28.70 -28.52 -7.21
CA ASP A 128 29.68 -27.43 -7.18
C ASP A 128 28.96 -26.06 -7.09
N PRO A 129 29.57 -25.06 -6.42
CA PRO A 129 29.00 -23.73 -6.29
C PRO A 129 29.23 -22.87 -7.53
N ILE A 130 28.17 -22.36 -8.14
CA ILE A 130 28.20 -21.40 -9.25
C ILE A 130 28.17 -19.98 -8.69
N ARG A 131 29.07 -19.11 -9.13
CA ARG A 131 29.12 -17.69 -8.75
C ARG A 131 28.62 -16.81 -9.87
N VAL A 132 27.77 -15.84 -9.55
CA VAL A 132 27.32 -14.81 -10.50
C VAL A 132 27.35 -13.42 -9.88
N THR A 133 27.62 -12.41 -10.68
CA THR A 133 27.56 -11.00 -10.26
C THR A 133 26.21 -10.39 -10.63
N ILE A 134 25.58 -9.67 -9.70
CA ILE A 134 24.32 -8.94 -9.97
C ILE A 134 24.58 -7.44 -9.76
N PRO A 135 24.68 -6.64 -10.84
CA PRO A 135 24.95 -5.22 -10.72
C PRO A 135 23.74 -4.49 -10.12
N ALA A 136 23.97 -3.41 -9.37
CA ALA A 136 22.91 -2.60 -8.76
C ALA A 136 21.93 -2.00 -9.79
N SER A 137 22.33 -1.92 -11.06
CA SER A 137 21.45 -1.53 -12.18
C SER A 137 20.36 -2.55 -12.52
N ALA A 138 20.47 -3.80 -12.03
CA ALA A 138 19.45 -4.85 -12.18
C ALA A 138 18.28 -4.69 -11.16
N ALA A 139 18.37 -3.74 -10.24
CA ALA A 139 17.45 -3.63 -9.12
C ALA A 139 16.00 -3.32 -9.52
N LEU A 140 15.06 -4.07 -8.94
CA LEU A 140 13.63 -3.80 -9.10
C LEU A 140 13.21 -2.63 -8.20
N GLN A 141 12.38 -1.72 -8.75
CA GLN A 141 11.73 -0.64 -7.99
C GLN A 141 10.34 -0.33 -8.57
N PRO A 142 9.30 -0.07 -7.76
CA PRO A 142 7.98 0.27 -8.28
C PRO A 142 7.99 1.64 -8.99
N ARG A 143 7.30 1.74 -10.13
CA ARG A 143 7.02 3.01 -10.81
C ARG A 143 5.73 3.61 -10.28
N ILE A 144 5.77 4.83 -9.76
CA ILE A 144 4.58 5.56 -9.29
C ILE A 144 3.72 6.02 -10.48
N PHE A 145 2.40 5.90 -10.34
CA PHE A 145 1.38 6.36 -11.29
C PHE A 145 0.48 7.47 -10.72
N ALA A 146 0.12 7.40 -9.44
CA ALA A 146 -0.71 8.40 -8.77
C ALA A 146 -0.32 8.55 -7.28
N PRO A 147 -0.44 9.76 -6.69
CA PRO A 147 -0.54 11.04 -7.37
C PRO A 147 0.67 11.30 -8.29
N GLN A 148 0.55 12.29 -9.16
CA GLN A 148 1.73 12.83 -9.86
C GLN A 148 2.63 13.57 -8.85
N ASN A 149 3.91 13.74 -9.16
CA ASN A 149 4.79 14.54 -8.32
C ASN A 149 4.33 16.00 -8.30
N ASP A 150 4.51 16.68 -7.17
CA ASP A 150 4.06 18.06 -6.93
C ASP A 150 2.53 18.25 -7.01
N ALA A 151 1.74 17.18 -6.88
CA ALA A 151 0.27 17.28 -6.88
C ALA A 151 -0.27 18.07 -5.68
N LEU A 152 -1.12 19.06 -5.93
CA LEU A 152 -1.80 19.86 -4.91
C LEU A 152 -3.26 19.41 -4.74
N PHE A 153 -3.58 18.88 -3.56
CA PHE A 153 -4.93 18.53 -3.15
C PHE A 153 -5.55 19.65 -2.29
N LYS A 154 -6.82 19.95 -2.56
CA LYS A 154 -7.61 20.96 -1.83
C LYS A 154 -8.80 20.26 -1.17
N ASN A 155 -8.83 20.26 0.15
CA ASN A 155 -9.84 19.57 0.98
C ASN A 155 -10.08 18.08 0.61
N PRO A 156 -9.05 17.25 0.40
CA PRO A 156 -9.26 15.81 0.17
C PRO A 156 -9.81 15.12 1.43
N THR A 157 -10.55 14.02 1.25
CA THR A 157 -10.91 13.08 2.33
C THR A 157 -9.99 11.87 2.37
N GLU A 158 -9.39 11.52 1.23
CA GLU A 158 -8.35 10.51 1.05
C GLU A 158 -7.46 10.91 -0.14
N ILE A 159 -6.28 10.29 -0.25
CA ILE A 159 -5.40 10.40 -1.43
C ILE A 159 -5.01 8.98 -1.86
N LEU A 160 -5.41 8.59 -3.08
CA LEU A 160 -5.03 7.30 -3.66
C LEU A 160 -3.57 7.34 -4.14
N LEU A 161 -2.72 6.57 -3.46
CA LEU A 161 -1.37 6.24 -3.89
C LEU A 161 -1.44 4.98 -4.77
N ARG A 162 -0.79 4.98 -5.94
CA ARG A 162 -0.82 3.85 -6.90
C ARG A 162 0.48 3.73 -7.70
N TRP A 163 0.94 2.50 -7.91
CA TRP A 163 2.21 2.17 -8.56
C TRP A 163 2.08 0.95 -9.50
N SER A 164 3.18 0.59 -10.17
CA SER A 164 3.31 -0.64 -10.94
C SER A 164 3.57 -1.85 -10.04
N SER A 165 2.89 -2.97 -10.29
CA SER A 165 3.26 -4.26 -9.72
C SER A 165 4.69 -4.67 -10.10
N LEU A 166 5.46 -5.19 -9.16
CA LEU A 166 6.69 -5.93 -9.40
C LEU A 166 6.41 -7.43 -9.55
N PRO A 167 7.25 -8.19 -10.27
CA PRO A 167 7.19 -9.65 -10.24
C PRO A 167 7.55 -10.17 -8.84
N ASP A 168 7.02 -11.35 -8.47
CA ASP A 168 7.25 -12.05 -7.17
C ASP A 168 6.84 -11.28 -5.88
N ALA A 169 6.49 -10.00 -5.97
CA ALA A 169 6.01 -9.20 -4.85
C ALA A 169 4.63 -9.68 -4.35
N ILE A 170 4.60 -10.25 -3.15
CA ILE A 170 3.37 -10.62 -2.43
C ILE A 170 2.83 -9.48 -1.55
N GLN A 171 3.67 -8.48 -1.27
CA GLN A 171 3.38 -7.34 -0.41
C GLN A 171 4.15 -6.10 -0.87
N TYR A 172 3.65 -4.93 -0.52
CA TYR A 172 4.32 -3.63 -0.67
C TYR A 172 4.38 -2.92 0.67
N GLU A 173 5.52 -2.29 0.94
CA GLU A 173 5.75 -1.39 2.07
C GLU A 173 5.70 0.05 1.53
N VAL A 174 4.82 0.89 2.08
CA VAL A 174 4.61 2.30 1.70
C VAL A 174 5.03 3.18 2.87
N GLN A 175 5.86 4.18 2.60
CA GLN A 175 6.27 5.20 3.58
C GLN A 175 5.72 6.58 3.20
N VAL A 176 5.19 7.33 4.17
CA VAL A 176 4.72 8.72 4.02
C VAL A 176 5.26 9.59 5.17
N ASP A 177 6.09 10.59 4.84
CA ASP A 177 6.77 11.49 5.78
C ASP A 177 6.48 12.96 5.41
N ARG A 178 6.86 13.91 6.28
CA ARG A 178 6.89 15.36 6.00
C ARG A 178 8.20 15.82 5.35
N THR A 179 9.18 14.93 5.24
CA THR A 179 10.54 15.15 4.72
C THR A 179 10.92 14.10 3.67
N ASP A 180 11.71 14.50 2.68
CA ASP A 180 12.33 13.61 1.69
C ASP A 180 13.42 12.69 2.29
N ALA A 181 13.95 13.04 3.46
CA ALA A 181 14.84 12.21 4.25
C ALA A 181 14.16 10.97 4.87
N PHE A 182 12.83 10.91 4.95
CA PHE A 182 12.06 9.88 5.67
C PHE A 182 12.58 9.67 7.11
N ALA A 183 12.71 10.76 7.86
CA ALA A 183 13.29 10.76 9.20
C ALA A 183 12.37 10.15 10.28
N ASN A 184 11.04 10.25 10.12
CA ASN A 184 10.04 9.67 11.02
C ASN A 184 8.80 9.26 10.18
N PRO A 185 8.93 8.26 9.29
CA PRO A 185 7.90 7.95 8.32
C PRO A 185 6.70 7.25 8.97
N GLN A 186 5.50 7.55 8.45
CA GLN A 186 4.36 6.66 8.64
C GLN A 186 4.53 5.46 7.71
N GLU A 187 4.52 4.26 8.26
CA GLU A 187 4.71 3.03 7.50
C GLU A 187 3.39 2.25 7.37
N PHE A 188 3.12 1.77 6.16
CA PHE A 188 1.92 1.01 5.82
C PHE A 188 2.28 -0.20 4.95
N THR A 189 1.46 -1.25 5.00
CA THR A 189 1.60 -2.42 4.12
C THR A 189 0.32 -2.71 3.37
N THR A 190 0.44 -3.15 2.12
CA THR A 190 -0.69 -3.66 1.32
C THR A 190 -0.23 -4.83 0.44
N ASN A 191 -1.14 -5.72 0.06
CA ASN A 191 -0.89 -6.79 -0.90
C ASN A 191 -1.45 -6.44 -2.31
N THR A 192 -1.83 -5.17 -2.53
CA THR A 192 -2.25 -4.61 -3.81
C THR A 192 -1.22 -3.59 -4.32
N TYR A 193 -1.42 -3.07 -5.53
CA TYR A 193 -0.59 -2.01 -6.14
C TYR A 193 -1.10 -0.58 -5.86
N GLU A 194 -1.94 -0.41 -4.85
CA GLU A 194 -2.54 0.88 -4.47
C GLU A 194 -2.92 0.96 -2.98
N PHE A 195 -3.00 2.19 -2.44
CA PHE A 195 -3.28 2.47 -1.03
C PHE A 195 -3.97 3.83 -0.86
N SER A 196 -5.10 3.88 -0.15
CA SER A 196 -5.76 5.13 0.24
C SER A 196 -5.13 5.72 1.50
N PHE A 197 -4.38 6.81 1.35
CA PHE A 197 -3.86 7.58 2.47
C PHE A 197 -4.94 8.50 3.06
N THR A 198 -5.28 8.30 4.34
CA THR A 198 -6.42 8.95 5.03
C THR A 198 -6.03 9.84 6.21
N ASN A 199 -4.74 9.92 6.59
CA ASN A 199 -4.25 10.87 7.60
C ASN A 199 -4.09 12.27 7.00
N ILE A 200 -5.22 12.84 6.56
CA ILE A 200 -5.27 14.14 5.89
C ILE A 200 -4.99 15.26 6.90
N GLN A 201 -3.90 15.96 6.66
CA GLN A 201 -3.46 17.13 7.42
C GLN A 201 -2.90 18.15 6.41
N GLU A 202 -2.94 19.44 6.72
CA GLU A 202 -2.34 20.45 5.83
C GLU A 202 -0.81 20.30 5.72
N GLY A 203 -0.25 20.80 4.62
CA GLY A 203 1.18 20.87 4.33
C GLY A 203 1.66 19.85 3.30
N LEU A 204 2.98 19.83 3.10
CA LEU A 204 3.66 18.93 2.18
C LEU A 204 3.83 17.54 2.79
N PHE A 205 3.84 16.51 1.93
CA PHE A 205 4.19 15.13 2.24
C PHE A 205 5.08 14.55 1.15
N TYR A 206 6.04 13.72 1.55
CA TYR A 206 6.87 12.91 0.68
C TYR A 206 6.51 11.44 0.87
N TRP A 207 6.49 10.66 -0.20
CA TRP A 207 6.15 9.24 -0.15
C TRP A 207 6.96 8.40 -1.12
N ARG A 208 7.12 7.12 -0.77
CA ARG A 208 7.79 6.09 -1.57
C ARG A 208 7.21 4.72 -1.25
N VAL A 209 7.43 3.76 -2.14
CA VAL A 209 6.93 2.38 -2.00
C VAL A 209 7.97 1.38 -2.50
N ARG A 210 8.07 0.21 -1.87
CA ARG A 210 8.88 -0.93 -2.34
C ARG A 210 8.07 -2.22 -2.26
N GLY A 211 8.37 -3.17 -3.14
CA GLY A 211 7.78 -4.52 -3.08
C GLY A 211 8.58 -5.46 -2.18
N LYS A 212 7.95 -6.55 -1.75
CA LYS A 212 8.53 -7.60 -0.92
C LYS A 212 8.02 -8.97 -1.37
N ASN A 213 8.93 -9.91 -1.57
CA ASN A 213 8.58 -11.25 -2.07
C ASN A 213 8.32 -12.26 -0.95
N SER A 214 8.05 -13.51 -1.33
CA SER A 214 7.76 -14.63 -0.43
C SER A 214 8.91 -15.00 0.53
N LEU A 215 10.16 -14.83 0.08
CA LEU A 215 11.38 -14.95 0.90
C LEU A 215 11.57 -13.76 1.86
N GLY A 216 10.73 -12.72 1.76
CA GLY A 216 10.84 -11.49 2.56
C GLY A 216 11.89 -10.50 2.04
N ARG A 217 12.57 -10.80 0.92
CA ARG A 217 13.49 -9.88 0.26
C ARG A 217 12.74 -8.67 -0.29
N GLN A 218 13.36 -7.51 -0.21
CA GLN A 218 12.77 -6.22 -0.52
C GLN A 218 13.34 -5.66 -1.83
N SER A 219 12.50 -5.05 -2.65
CA SER A 219 12.93 -4.30 -3.81
C SER A 219 13.61 -2.99 -3.37
N GLN A 220 14.31 -2.32 -4.28
CA GLN A 220 14.64 -0.91 -4.07
C GLN A 220 13.36 -0.09 -3.94
N TRP A 221 13.47 1.05 -3.27
CA TRP A 221 12.39 2.03 -3.18
C TRP A 221 12.07 2.62 -4.56
N SER A 222 10.81 2.95 -4.78
CA SER A 222 10.40 3.83 -5.87
C SER A 222 11.16 5.16 -5.81
N ALA A 223 11.13 5.90 -6.91
CA ALA A 223 11.38 7.34 -6.85
C ALA A 223 10.52 7.98 -5.75
N VAL A 224 11.08 8.95 -5.03
CA VAL A 224 10.34 9.72 -4.02
C VAL A 224 9.43 10.71 -4.75
N TYR A 225 8.13 10.60 -4.53
CA TYR A 225 7.16 11.58 -5.00
C TYR A 225 6.65 12.41 -3.82
N ARG A 226 6.15 13.62 -4.08
CA ARG A 226 5.54 14.48 -3.07
C ARG A 226 4.20 15.04 -3.51
N PHE A 227 3.34 15.29 -2.53
CA PHE A 227 2.05 15.97 -2.72
C PHE A 227 1.83 16.98 -1.59
N GLU A 228 1.10 18.05 -1.88
CA GLU A 228 0.71 19.06 -0.90
C GLU A 228 -0.79 18.98 -0.64
N ILE A 229 -1.17 19.04 0.63
CA ILE A 229 -2.57 19.17 1.06
C ILE A 229 -2.77 20.61 1.56
N ARG A 230 -3.80 21.29 1.06
CA ARG A 230 -4.27 22.58 1.61
C ARG A 230 -5.74 22.50 2.02
N PHE A 231 -6.03 22.96 3.23
CA PHE A 231 -7.39 23.14 3.73
C PHE A 231 -7.87 24.55 3.40
N VAL A 232 -8.32 24.72 2.16
CA VAL A 232 -8.92 25.98 1.71
C VAL A 232 -10.35 26.08 2.23
N VAL A 233 -10.70 27.18 2.91
CA VAL A 233 -12.11 27.47 3.19
C VAL A 233 -12.81 27.68 1.86
N THR A 234 -13.58 26.69 1.42
CA THR A 234 -14.54 26.85 0.32
C THR A 234 -15.67 27.70 0.87
N ALA A 235 -15.52 29.00 0.72
CA ALA A 235 -16.51 29.98 1.15
C ALA A 235 -17.83 29.70 0.42
N ARG A 236 -18.76 29.08 1.15
CA ARG A 236 -20.15 29.00 0.77
C ARG A 236 -20.75 30.39 0.80
N PHE A 237 -21.76 30.69 -0.02
CA PHE A 237 -22.38 32.00 0.04
C PHE A 237 -22.97 32.27 1.43
N SER A 238 -23.67 31.28 2.00
CA SER A 238 -24.20 31.30 3.36
C SER A 238 -23.13 31.59 4.44
N ASP A 239 -21.89 31.10 4.26
CA ASP A 239 -20.76 31.40 5.15
C ASP A 239 -20.28 32.86 4.99
N ILE A 240 -20.15 33.36 3.76
CA ILE A 240 -19.75 34.76 3.49
C ILE A 240 -20.80 35.71 4.06
N GLU A 241 -22.07 35.44 3.81
CA GLU A 241 -23.20 36.25 4.22
C GLU A 241 -23.26 36.37 5.75
N GLN A 242 -23.27 35.25 6.48
CA GLN A 242 -23.43 35.25 7.94
C GLN A 242 -22.16 35.63 8.73
N LYS A 243 -20.97 35.42 8.15
CA LYS A 243 -19.68 35.64 8.85
C LYS A 243 -18.95 36.90 8.41
N VAL A 244 -19.23 37.43 7.22
CA VAL A 244 -18.63 38.67 6.70
C VAL A 244 -19.70 39.76 6.54
N PHE A 245 -20.67 39.59 5.64
CA PHE A 245 -21.59 40.68 5.28
C PHE A 245 -22.46 41.13 6.45
N ALA A 246 -23.11 40.20 7.15
CA ALA A 246 -23.93 40.46 8.33
C ALA A 246 -23.16 41.08 9.51
N ARG A 247 -21.82 40.96 9.54
CA ARG A 247 -20.97 41.40 10.66
C ARG A 247 -20.15 42.65 10.35
N SER A 248 -19.96 42.98 9.08
CA SER A 248 -19.03 44.04 8.64
C SER A 248 -19.62 45.01 7.61
N CYS A 249 -20.78 44.69 7.03
CA CYS A 249 -21.40 45.48 5.95
C CYS A 249 -22.85 45.86 6.27
N ALA A 250 -23.69 44.89 6.64
CA ALA A 250 -25.10 45.07 7.01
C ALA A 250 -25.29 45.59 8.44
N LEU A 251 -24.41 46.51 8.86
CA LEU A 251 -24.50 47.23 10.11
C LEU A 251 -25.43 48.44 9.95
N SER A 252 -26.08 48.87 11.03
CA SER A 252 -27.05 49.97 11.01
C SER A 252 -26.50 51.22 10.32
N ASN A 253 -27.27 51.78 9.39
CA ASN A 253 -26.92 52.92 8.52
C ASN A 253 -25.81 52.67 7.48
N CYS A 254 -25.39 51.41 7.26
CA CYS A 254 -24.52 51.00 6.16
C CYS A 254 -25.34 50.24 5.09
N HIS A 255 -25.18 48.91 4.97
CA HIS A 255 -25.84 48.10 3.93
C HIS A 255 -27.03 47.30 4.47
N THR A 256 -28.03 47.99 5.03
CA THR A 256 -29.24 47.39 5.64
C THR A 256 -30.38 48.41 5.78
N GLY A 257 -31.62 47.92 5.87
CA GLY A 257 -32.81 48.72 6.21
C GLY A 257 -33.47 49.40 5.00
N ASP A 258 -34.43 50.29 5.23
CA ASP A 258 -35.25 50.91 4.17
C ASP A 258 -34.46 51.80 3.20
N PHE A 259 -33.29 52.30 3.63
CA PHE A 259 -32.43 53.21 2.86
C PHE A 259 -30.95 52.76 2.93
N PRO A 260 -30.61 51.58 2.38
CA PRO A 260 -29.26 51.05 2.45
C PRO A 260 -28.32 51.85 1.54
N ALA A 261 -27.04 51.94 1.91
CA ALA A 261 -26.05 52.71 1.18
C ALA A 261 -25.96 52.24 -0.29
N GLN A 262 -26.18 53.18 -1.22
CA GLN A 262 -26.20 52.95 -2.68
C GLN A 262 -27.29 51.95 -3.14
N GLY A 263 -28.34 51.72 -2.34
CA GLY A 263 -29.40 50.75 -2.62
C GLY A 263 -29.01 49.29 -2.34
N LEU A 264 -27.80 49.05 -1.82
CA LEU A 264 -27.25 47.71 -1.61
C LEU A 264 -27.50 47.24 -0.17
N ASP A 265 -28.58 46.48 0.04
CA ASP A 265 -28.81 45.71 1.27
C ASP A 265 -28.00 44.40 1.22
N LEU A 266 -27.30 44.09 2.32
CA LEU A 266 -26.44 42.91 2.49
C LEU A 266 -26.83 42.06 3.71
N THR A 267 -28.07 42.18 4.17
CA THR A 267 -28.64 41.35 5.24
C THR A 267 -28.80 39.88 4.82
N PRO A 268 -28.77 38.93 5.79
CA PRO A 268 -28.96 37.51 5.51
C PRO A 268 -30.24 37.16 4.75
N GLY A 269 -30.12 36.38 3.68
CA GLY A 269 -31.20 36.03 2.76
C GLY A 269 -31.52 37.07 1.68
N GLN A 270 -30.91 38.26 1.74
CA GLN A 270 -31.09 39.33 0.75
C GLN A 270 -29.81 39.64 -0.05
N ALA A 271 -28.63 39.34 0.50
CA ALA A 271 -27.36 39.76 -0.07
C ALA A 271 -27.06 39.10 -1.44
N TYR A 272 -27.48 37.85 -1.69
CA TYR A 272 -27.18 37.14 -2.95
C TYR A 272 -27.75 37.88 -4.17
N GLN A 273 -29.07 38.08 -4.15
CA GLN A 273 -29.83 38.70 -5.23
C GLN A 273 -29.52 40.20 -5.41
N ASN A 274 -28.89 40.83 -4.42
CA ASN A 274 -28.40 42.20 -4.49
C ASN A 274 -26.94 42.33 -5.00
N LEU A 275 -26.19 41.23 -5.10
CA LEU A 275 -24.78 41.22 -5.53
C LEU A 275 -24.57 40.58 -6.90
N VAL A 276 -25.13 39.39 -7.13
CA VAL A 276 -24.73 38.51 -8.22
C VAL A 276 -25.43 38.91 -9.53
N ASN A 277 -24.65 39.29 -10.54
CA ASN A 277 -25.11 39.89 -11.80
C ASN A 277 -25.83 41.25 -11.65
N VAL A 278 -25.67 41.94 -10.52
CA VAL A 278 -26.24 43.28 -10.28
C VAL A 278 -25.22 44.36 -10.68
N PRO A 279 -25.56 45.34 -11.54
CA PRO A 279 -24.65 46.43 -11.90
C PRO A 279 -24.26 47.31 -10.69
N SER A 280 -23.00 47.75 -10.64
CA SER A 280 -22.55 48.70 -9.62
C SER A 280 -23.13 50.11 -9.84
N PHE A 281 -23.66 50.72 -8.78
CA PHE A 281 -24.14 52.11 -8.84
C PHE A 281 -23.01 53.12 -9.11
N GLU A 282 -21.82 52.90 -8.56
CA GLU A 282 -20.65 53.78 -8.75
C GLU A 282 -19.97 53.57 -10.11
N VAL A 283 -20.04 52.36 -10.67
CA VAL A 283 -19.42 51.99 -11.96
C VAL A 283 -20.37 51.08 -12.75
N PRO A 284 -21.42 51.63 -13.43
CA PRO A 284 -22.46 50.82 -14.08
C PRO A 284 -22.02 49.93 -15.25
N SER A 285 -20.74 49.98 -15.63
CA SER A 285 -20.12 49.06 -16.61
C SER A 285 -19.51 47.80 -15.97
N TRP A 286 -19.55 47.69 -14.64
CA TRP A 286 -19.06 46.56 -13.85
C TRP A 286 -20.20 46.01 -12.98
N MET A 287 -20.24 44.69 -12.78
CA MET A 287 -21.16 44.09 -11.80
C MET A 287 -20.57 44.18 -10.39
N LEU A 288 -21.44 44.22 -9.36
CA LEU A 288 -21.03 44.05 -7.97
C LEU A 288 -20.32 42.70 -7.80
N VAL A 289 -20.93 41.62 -8.31
CA VAL A 289 -20.30 40.32 -8.54
C VAL A 289 -20.56 39.85 -9.98
N GLU A 290 -19.49 39.64 -10.75
CA GLU A 290 -19.49 39.00 -12.07
C GLU A 290 -19.05 37.53 -11.90
N PRO A 291 -19.95 36.53 -12.08
CA PRO A 291 -19.63 35.11 -11.89
C PRO A 291 -18.43 34.64 -12.71
N ASN A 292 -17.54 33.87 -12.08
CA ASN A 292 -16.26 33.39 -12.61
C ASN A 292 -15.21 34.49 -12.84
N ARG A 293 -15.45 35.74 -12.42
CA ARG A 293 -14.62 36.92 -12.70
C ARG A 293 -14.45 37.83 -11.48
N SER A 294 -13.69 37.36 -10.48
CA SER A 294 -13.35 38.18 -9.31
C SER A 294 -12.49 39.40 -9.65
N ASP A 295 -11.77 39.36 -10.79
CA ASP A 295 -11.01 40.48 -11.37
C ASP A 295 -11.88 41.62 -11.92
N ARG A 296 -13.15 41.33 -12.27
CA ARG A 296 -14.15 42.32 -12.74
C ARG A 296 -15.29 42.59 -11.77
N SER A 297 -15.27 41.94 -10.62
CA SER A 297 -16.28 42.11 -9.60
C SER A 297 -16.01 43.36 -8.77
N TYR A 298 -16.89 44.36 -8.85
CA TYR A 298 -16.71 45.64 -8.16
C TYR A 298 -16.67 45.49 -6.64
N LEU A 299 -17.30 44.46 -6.06
CA LEU A 299 -17.14 44.08 -4.66
C LEU A 299 -15.67 43.87 -4.27
N ILE A 300 -14.88 43.18 -5.10
CA ILE A 300 -13.44 42.98 -4.87
C ILE A 300 -12.68 44.30 -4.98
N THR A 301 -13.08 45.18 -5.91
CA THR A 301 -12.51 46.53 -6.02
C THR A 301 -12.78 47.36 -4.75
N LYS A 302 -13.97 47.27 -4.15
CA LYS A 302 -14.28 47.96 -2.87
C LYS A 302 -13.53 47.35 -1.68
N LEU A 303 -13.29 46.04 -1.66
CA LEU A 303 -12.63 45.36 -0.54
C LEU A 303 -11.09 45.42 -0.58
N ALA A 304 -10.48 45.44 -1.78
CA ALA A 304 -9.03 45.31 -1.98
C ALA A 304 -8.39 46.46 -2.77
N GLY A 305 -9.18 47.33 -3.40
CA GLY A 305 -8.70 48.40 -4.28
C GLY A 305 -8.54 47.96 -5.75
N GLY A 306 -8.18 48.94 -6.59
CA GLY A 306 -8.00 48.78 -8.03
C GLY A 306 -8.37 50.06 -8.79
N ASP A 307 -7.98 50.17 -10.06
CA ASP A 307 -8.10 51.41 -10.86
C ASP A 307 -9.54 51.91 -11.03
N SER A 308 -10.51 50.99 -10.97
CA SER A 308 -11.95 51.29 -11.06
C SER A 308 -12.53 51.91 -9.78
N LEU A 309 -11.82 51.89 -8.65
CA LEU A 309 -12.35 52.30 -7.33
C LEU A 309 -12.93 53.71 -7.34
N LYS A 310 -14.15 53.85 -6.81
CA LYS A 310 -14.76 55.13 -6.43
C LYS A 310 -14.95 55.17 -4.91
N GLY A 311 -14.85 56.38 -4.35
CA GLY A 311 -14.86 56.57 -2.89
C GLY A 311 -13.70 55.87 -2.20
N GLY A 312 -13.91 55.47 -0.94
CA GLY A 312 -12.96 54.66 -0.16
C GLY A 312 -13.19 53.15 -0.29
N LEU A 313 -12.27 52.38 0.29
CA LEU A 313 -12.43 50.95 0.52
C LEU A 313 -13.54 50.67 1.55
N MET A 314 -14.04 49.43 1.53
CA MET A 314 -14.96 48.87 2.52
C MET A 314 -14.24 47.86 3.43
N PRO A 315 -14.52 47.84 4.75
CA PRO A 315 -15.50 48.67 5.46
C PRO A 315 -15.06 50.13 5.60
N LEU A 316 -15.95 51.07 5.27
CA LEU A 316 -15.65 52.51 5.30
C LEU A 316 -15.36 52.97 6.73
N ASN A 317 -14.22 53.65 6.94
CA ASN A 317 -13.70 54.06 8.25
C ASN A 317 -13.43 52.91 9.25
N GLY A 318 -13.47 51.65 8.80
CA GLY A 318 -13.12 50.46 9.58
C GLY A 318 -11.69 49.98 9.31
N ALA A 319 -11.29 48.92 10.02
CA ALA A 319 -10.12 48.14 9.61
C ALA A 319 -10.43 47.35 8.32
N PRO A 320 -9.52 47.25 7.34
CA PRO A 320 -9.69 46.40 6.17
C PRO A 320 -9.94 44.93 6.55
N LEU A 321 -10.68 44.21 5.71
CA LEU A 321 -10.83 42.76 5.90
C LEU A 321 -9.48 42.05 5.76
N ARG A 322 -9.28 40.98 6.54
CA ARG A 322 -8.06 40.15 6.43
C ARG A 322 -7.98 39.54 5.03
N GLN A 323 -6.77 39.44 4.47
CA GLN A 323 -6.57 39.00 3.08
C GLN A 323 -7.21 37.63 2.78
N GLU A 324 -7.12 36.67 3.71
CA GLU A 324 -7.81 35.37 3.65
C GLU A 324 -9.33 35.47 3.40
N VAL A 325 -10.00 36.49 3.94
CA VAL A 325 -11.44 36.72 3.78
C VAL A 325 -11.75 37.29 2.40
N ILE A 326 -10.89 38.18 1.90
CA ILE A 326 -10.98 38.72 0.54
C ILE A 326 -10.75 37.59 -0.48
N ASP A 327 -9.76 36.72 -0.25
CA ASP A 327 -9.46 35.60 -1.14
C ASP A 327 -10.52 34.48 -1.05
N SER A 328 -11.15 34.31 0.11
CA SER A 328 -12.35 33.49 0.27
C SER A 328 -13.51 33.98 -0.60
N ILE A 329 -13.75 35.30 -0.64
CA ILE A 329 -14.78 35.92 -1.50
C ILE A 329 -14.40 35.80 -2.97
N ARG A 330 -13.15 36.10 -3.36
CA ARG A 330 -12.65 35.89 -4.74
C ARG A 330 -12.90 34.46 -5.20
N ALA A 331 -12.51 33.49 -4.38
CA ALA A 331 -12.64 32.07 -4.71
C ALA A 331 -14.10 31.56 -4.71
N TRP A 332 -15.05 32.25 -4.08
CA TRP A 332 -16.48 32.00 -4.29
C TRP A 332 -16.93 32.53 -5.67
N ILE A 333 -16.57 33.77 -6.00
CA ILE A 333 -16.90 34.39 -7.29
C ILE A 333 -16.31 33.58 -8.46
N ASP A 334 -15.03 33.23 -8.39
CA ASP A 334 -14.29 32.51 -9.43
C ASP A 334 -14.77 31.06 -9.64
N ARG A 335 -15.65 30.55 -8.77
CA ARG A 335 -16.36 29.26 -8.92
C ARG A 335 -17.82 29.44 -9.40
N GLY A 336 -18.12 30.56 -10.04
CA GLY A 336 -19.44 30.87 -10.57
C GLY A 336 -20.41 31.54 -9.59
N ALA A 337 -19.92 32.03 -8.44
CA ALA A 337 -20.68 32.80 -7.45
C ALA A 337 -22.01 32.13 -7.02
N LEU A 338 -21.98 30.82 -6.74
CA LEU A 338 -23.18 30.02 -6.43
C LEU A 338 -23.82 30.39 -5.07
N ASP A 339 -25.15 30.29 -4.98
CA ASP A 339 -25.90 30.35 -3.71
C ASP A 339 -25.85 28.97 -3.01
N ASN A 340 -25.10 28.83 -1.90
CA ASN A 340 -24.79 27.54 -1.25
C ASN A 340 -24.28 27.64 0.20
#